data_AF-A0A3D5UXB7-F1
#
_entry.id   AF-A0A3D5UXB7-F1
#
_cell.length_a   1.000
_cell.length_b   1.000
_cell.length_c   1.000
_cell.angle_alpha   90.00
_cell.angle_beta   90.00
_cell.angle_gamma   90.00
#
_symmetry.space_group_name_H-M   'P 1'
#
loop_
_entity.id
_entity.type
_entity.pdbx_description
1 polymer ?
#
loop_
_entity_poly.entity_id
_entity_poly.type
_entity_poly.pdbx_seq_one_letter_code
_entity_poly.pdbx_strand_id
1 'polypeptide(L)'
;RIVKRLAQNAGLPVPKIYIIDNPQPNAFATGRNPENAAVAATSGLIRMLSPEELAGVMAHELAHIKNRDTLTMTVTATIAGAISMLANFALFFGGNRNAGGIIGSLALAILAPMAAGLVQMAISRTREYSADAGGAEICGNPIWLASALEKIDNAAR
;
A
#
# COMPACT_ATOMS: atom_id res chain seq x y z
N ARG A 1 -21.12 6.04 8.96
CA ARG A 1 -20.94 6.69 10.29
C ARG A 1 -19.54 6.45 10.85
N ILE A 2 -19.05 5.20 10.89
CA ILE A 2 -17.70 4.82 11.35
C ILE A 2 -16.60 5.66 10.69
N VAL A 3 -16.48 5.60 9.35
CA VAL A 3 -15.43 6.33 8.59
C VAL A 3 -15.44 7.83 8.88
N LYS A 4 -16.63 8.45 9.00
CA LYS A 4 -16.75 9.89 9.29
C LYS A 4 -16.12 10.25 10.64
N ARG A 5 -16.35 9.43 11.68
CA ARG A 5 -15.74 9.62 13.01
C ARG A 5 -14.23 9.42 12.95
N LEU A 6 -13.77 8.38 12.26
CA LEU A 6 -12.34 8.10 12.12
C LEU A 6 -11.61 9.21 11.35
N ALA A 7 -12.20 9.73 10.27
CA ALA A 7 -11.64 10.84 9.53
C ALA A 7 -11.50 12.10 10.40
N GLN A 8 -12.49 12.37 11.27
CA GLN A 8 -12.40 13.45 12.26
C GLN A 8 -11.26 13.23 13.25
N ASN A 9 -11.14 12.03 13.83
CA ASN A 9 -10.02 11.67 14.72
C ASN A 9 -8.66 11.82 14.03
N ALA A 10 -8.59 11.51 12.74
CA ALA A 10 -7.38 11.60 11.94
C ALA A 10 -7.02 13.03 11.51
N GLY A 11 -7.92 14.01 11.70
CA GLY A 11 -7.77 15.37 11.17
C GLY A 11 -7.88 15.45 9.64
N LEU A 12 -8.63 14.52 9.02
CA LEU A 12 -8.79 14.41 7.57
C LEU A 12 -10.16 14.94 7.11
N PRO A 13 -10.25 15.49 5.89
CA PRO A 13 -11.54 15.63 5.23
C PRO A 13 -12.21 14.26 5.10
N VAL A 14 -13.53 14.21 5.21
CA VAL A 14 -14.27 12.95 5.08
C VAL A 14 -14.14 12.45 3.64
N PRO A 15 -13.51 11.29 3.38
CA PRO A 15 -13.36 10.79 2.02
C PRO A 15 -14.71 10.32 1.48
N LYS A 16 -14.78 10.11 0.16
CA LYS A 16 -15.92 9.42 -0.45
C LYS A 16 -15.94 7.97 0.04
N ILE A 17 -17.11 7.47 0.41
CA ILE A 17 -17.27 6.11 0.96
C ILE A 17 -18.06 5.28 -0.03
N TYR A 18 -17.50 4.14 -0.43
CA TYR A 18 -18.14 3.20 -1.34
C TYR A 18 -18.32 1.84 -0.69
N ILE A 19 -19.42 1.17 -1.05
CA ILE A 19 -19.62 -0.24 -0.77
C ILE A 19 -19.62 -0.95 -2.11
N ILE A 20 -18.73 -1.94 -2.24
CA ILE A 20 -18.62 -2.76 -3.45
C ILE A 20 -19.43 -4.03 -3.20
N ASP A 21 -20.39 -4.33 -4.06
CA ASP A 21 -21.12 -5.59 -3.96
C ASP A 21 -20.27 -6.74 -4.47
N ASN A 22 -19.54 -7.36 -3.56
CA ASN A 22 -18.67 -8.50 -3.81
C ASN A 22 -18.57 -9.32 -2.51
N PRO A 23 -18.85 -10.64 -2.56
CA PRO A 23 -18.76 -11.50 -1.39
C PRO A 23 -17.32 -11.72 -0.89
N GLN A 24 -16.30 -11.48 -1.72
CA GLN A 24 -14.90 -11.61 -1.32
C GLN A 24 -14.50 -10.46 -0.37
N PRO A 25 -14.05 -10.75 0.86
CA PRO A 25 -13.64 -9.73 1.83
C PRO A 25 -12.45 -8.91 1.33
N ASN A 26 -12.64 -7.61 1.26
CA ASN A 26 -11.61 -6.63 0.90
C ASN A 26 -12.04 -5.21 1.30
N ALA A 27 -11.06 -4.35 1.60
CA ALA A 27 -11.19 -2.90 1.73
C ALA A 27 -9.92 -2.22 1.19
N PHE A 28 -10.05 -0.99 0.71
CA PHE A 28 -8.91 -0.22 0.23
C PHE A 28 -9.20 1.28 0.20
N ALA A 29 -8.15 2.07 0.32
CA ALA A 29 -8.13 3.50 0.05
C ALA A 29 -7.51 3.84 -1.31
N THR A 30 -7.99 4.93 -1.92
CA THR A 30 -7.39 5.49 -3.13
C THR A 30 -7.56 7.02 -3.16
N GLY A 31 -6.77 7.69 -3.98
CA GLY A 31 -6.81 9.14 -4.14
C GLY A 31 -5.44 9.75 -4.37
N ARG A 32 -5.43 10.97 -4.91
CA ARG A 32 -4.18 11.72 -5.15
C ARG A 32 -3.71 12.49 -3.92
N ASN A 33 -4.65 12.87 -3.06
CA ASN A 33 -4.43 13.60 -1.81
C ASN A 33 -5.63 13.38 -0.87
N PRO A 34 -5.53 13.75 0.43
CA PRO A 34 -6.64 13.61 1.38
C PRO A 34 -7.95 14.24 0.91
N GLU A 35 -7.88 15.38 0.22
CA GLU A 35 -9.05 16.13 -0.25
C GLU A 35 -9.79 15.40 -1.39
N ASN A 36 -9.08 14.58 -2.15
CA ASN A 36 -9.60 13.78 -3.27
C ASN A 36 -9.41 12.28 -3.01
N ALA A 37 -9.66 11.86 -1.77
CA ALA A 37 -9.58 10.47 -1.36
C ALA A 37 -10.95 9.77 -1.37
N ALA A 38 -10.90 8.46 -1.58
CA ALA A 38 -12.02 7.54 -1.48
C ALA A 38 -11.60 6.31 -0.70
N VAL A 39 -12.53 5.75 0.06
CA VAL A 39 -12.38 4.46 0.72
C VAL A 39 -13.51 3.54 0.30
N ALA A 40 -13.20 2.27 0.10
CA ALA A 40 -14.17 1.27 -0.28
C ALA A 40 -14.05 0.04 0.62
N ALA A 41 -15.19 -0.57 0.91
CA ALA A 41 -15.26 -1.88 1.56
C ALA A 41 -16.25 -2.76 0.79
N THR A 42 -15.94 -4.05 0.70
CA THR A 42 -16.82 -5.03 0.05
C THR A 42 -17.97 -5.46 0.96
N SER A 43 -19.09 -5.88 0.36
CA SER A 43 -20.22 -6.45 1.10
C SER A 43 -19.82 -7.71 1.89
N GLY A 44 -18.88 -8.50 1.38
CA GLY A 44 -18.24 -9.61 2.09
C GLY A 44 -17.53 -9.21 3.37
N LEU A 45 -16.66 -8.19 3.31
CA LEU A 45 -15.92 -7.71 4.49
C LEU A 45 -16.86 -7.17 5.57
N ILE A 46 -17.86 -6.38 5.16
CA ILE A 46 -18.83 -5.76 6.08
C ILE A 46 -19.66 -6.83 6.82
N ARG A 47 -19.97 -7.95 6.17
CA ARG A 47 -20.71 -9.07 6.80
C ARG A 47 -19.83 -9.92 7.72
N MET A 48 -18.53 -10.00 7.42
CA MET A 48 -17.56 -10.80 8.16
C MET A 48 -17.13 -10.16 9.47
N LEU A 49 -16.95 -8.83 9.48
CA LEU A 49 -16.37 -8.11 10.59
C LEU A 49 -17.42 -7.47 11.51
N SER A 50 -17.09 -7.37 12.80
CA SER A 50 -17.85 -6.53 13.74
C SER A 50 -17.69 -5.04 13.41
N PRO A 51 -18.56 -4.15 13.93
CA PRO A 51 -18.39 -2.71 13.77
C PRO A 51 -17.03 -2.19 14.26
N GLU A 52 -16.47 -2.78 15.31
CA GLU A 52 -15.17 -2.46 15.89
C GLU A 52 -14.03 -2.89 14.96
N GLU A 53 -14.06 -4.13 14.48
CA GLU A 53 -13.08 -4.69 13.54
C GLU A 53 -13.07 -3.91 12.22
N LEU A 54 -14.26 -3.60 11.68
CA LEU A 54 -14.39 -2.75 10.50
C LEU A 54 -13.84 -1.35 10.76
N ALA A 55 -14.01 -0.80 11.97
CA ALA A 55 -13.40 0.49 12.32
C ALA A 55 -11.86 0.40 12.35
N GLY A 56 -11.29 -0.73 12.80
CA GLY A 56 -9.86 -0.99 12.74
C GLY A 56 -9.33 -1.00 11.30
N VAL A 57 -9.97 -1.77 10.41
CA VAL A 57 -9.60 -1.83 8.98
C VAL A 57 -9.73 -0.46 8.32
N MET A 58 -10.87 0.23 8.50
CA MET A 58 -11.05 1.55 7.89
C MET A 58 -10.09 2.61 8.47
N ALA A 59 -9.63 2.46 9.72
CA ALA A 59 -8.64 3.35 10.29
C ALA A 59 -7.24 3.13 9.69
N HIS A 60 -6.86 1.88 9.44
CA HIS A 60 -5.64 1.53 8.70
C HIS A 60 -5.67 2.15 7.29
N GLU A 61 -6.77 2.00 6.55
CA GLU A 61 -6.94 2.63 5.22
C GLU A 61 -6.87 4.16 5.25
N LEU A 62 -7.43 4.79 6.30
CA LEU A 62 -7.32 6.24 6.50
C LEU A 62 -5.89 6.67 6.85
N ALA A 63 -5.12 5.84 7.55
CA ALA A 63 -3.72 6.12 7.84
C ALA A 63 -2.89 6.18 6.54
N HIS A 64 -3.17 5.30 5.56
CA HIS A 64 -2.54 5.39 4.23
C HIS A 64 -2.84 6.71 3.51
N ILE A 65 -4.08 7.19 3.59
CA ILE A 65 -4.47 8.49 3.03
C ILE A 65 -3.73 9.62 3.74
N LYS A 66 -3.71 9.60 5.08
CA LYS A 66 -3.03 10.60 5.91
C LYS A 66 -1.55 10.69 5.57
N ASN A 67 -0.91 9.54 5.41
CA ASN A 67 0.53 9.45 5.18
C ASN A 67 0.89 9.54 3.68
N ARG A 68 -0.09 9.69 2.78
CA ARG A 68 0.07 9.82 1.32
C ARG A 68 0.81 8.63 0.69
N ASP A 69 0.43 7.43 1.09
CA ASP A 69 1.10 6.19 0.67
C ASP A 69 1.03 5.93 -0.83
N THR A 70 -0.13 6.14 -1.44
CA THR A 70 -0.30 5.98 -2.89
C THR A 70 0.69 6.84 -3.68
N LEU A 71 0.93 8.08 -3.24
CA LEU A 71 1.89 8.98 -3.89
C LEU A 71 3.32 8.47 -3.70
N THR A 72 3.69 8.14 -2.46
CA THR A 72 5.03 7.64 -2.12
C THR A 72 5.39 6.39 -2.93
N MET A 73 4.45 5.44 -3.02
CA MET A 73 4.63 4.21 -3.78
C MET A 73 4.68 4.45 -5.29
N THR A 74 3.88 5.38 -5.81
CA THR A 74 3.92 5.77 -7.23
C THR A 74 5.27 6.39 -7.59
N VAL A 75 5.79 7.30 -6.75
CA VAL A 75 7.11 7.92 -6.94
C VAL A 75 8.22 6.87 -6.86
N THR A 76 8.16 5.99 -5.87
CA THR A 76 9.12 4.89 -5.68
C THR A 76 9.16 3.99 -6.91
N ALA A 77 7.98 3.55 -7.39
CA ALA A 77 7.86 2.72 -8.59
C ALA A 77 8.40 3.43 -9.84
N THR A 78 8.13 4.73 -9.98
CA THR A 78 8.63 5.54 -11.11
C THR A 78 10.15 5.63 -11.11
N ILE A 79 10.77 5.86 -9.96
CA ILE A 79 12.23 5.93 -9.82
C ILE A 79 12.85 4.55 -10.11
N ALA A 80 12.29 3.48 -9.55
CA ALA A 80 12.74 2.11 -9.81
C ALA A 80 12.65 1.76 -11.32
N GLY A 81 11.56 2.16 -11.98
CA GLY A 81 11.39 2.02 -13.42
C GLY A 81 12.41 2.81 -14.23
N ALA A 82 12.67 4.07 -13.84
CA ALA A 82 13.66 4.92 -14.50
C ALA A 82 15.09 4.35 -14.37
N ILE A 83 15.48 3.87 -13.18
CA ILE A 83 16.77 3.20 -12.96
C ILE A 83 16.88 1.96 -13.84
N SER A 84 15.81 1.14 -13.89
CA SER A 84 15.77 -0.05 -14.75
C SER A 84 15.89 0.31 -16.23
N MET A 85 15.26 1.40 -16.67
CA MET A 85 15.36 1.90 -18.05
C MET A 85 16.79 2.36 -18.37
N LEU A 86 17.42 3.12 -17.48
CA LEU A 86 18.81 3.58 -17.66
C LEU A 86 19.80 2.41 -17.69
N ALA A 87 19.62 1.41 -16.83
CA ALA A 87 20.41 0.19 -16.86
C ALA A 87 20.29 -0.52 -18.22
N ASN A 88 19.06 -0.73 -18.71
CA ASN A 88 18.83 -1.33 -20.03
C ASN A 88 19.42 -0.48 -21.17
N PHE A 89 19.29 0.84 -21.11
CA PHE A 89 19.85 1.75 -22.11
C PHE A 89 21.39 1.67 -22.13
N ALA A 90 22.03 1.64 -20.96
CA ALA A 90 23.48 1.47 -20.85
C ALA A 90 23.95 0.12 -21.42
N LEU A 91 23.16 -0.95 -21.25
CA LEU A 91 23.46 -2.26 -21.84
C LEU A 91 23.35 -2.25 -23.37
N PHE A 92 22.30 -1.61 -23.91
CA PHE A 92 22.03 -1.59 -25.35
C PHE A 92 22.97 -0.63 -26.13
N PHE A 93 23.30 0.53 -25.55
CA PHE A 93 24.11 1.56 -26.21
C PHE A 93 25.57 1.63 -25.72
N GLY A 94 25.90 1.04 -24.58
CA GLY A 94 27.24 1.05 -23.98
C GLY A 94 28.07 -0.21 -24.25
N GLY A 95 27.55 -1.17 -25.02
CA GLY A 95 28.06 -2.55 -25.16
C GLY A 95 29.45 -2.76 -25.75
N ASN A 96 30.31 -1.75 -25.89
CA ASN A 96 31.65 -1.90 -26.49
C ASN A 96 32.82 -1.38 -25.64
N ARG A 97 32.65 -1.06 -24.34
CA ARG A 97 33.78 -0.60 -23.51
C ARG A 97 33.80 -1.25 -22.11
N ASN A 98 34.41 -2.43 -22.06
CA ASN A 98 35.27 -2.91 -20.97
C ASN A 98 34.77 -2.77 -19.51
N ALA A 99 33.63 -3.37 -19.18
CA ALA A 99 33.34 -3.80 -17.81
C ALA A 99 32.58 -5.15 -17.80
N GLY A 100 33.31 -6.28 -17.93
CA GLY A 100 32.77 -7.63 -17.68
C GLY A 100 32.08 -8.37 -18.84
N GLY A 101 32.04 -7.81 -20.05
CA GLY A 101 31.50 -8.49 -21.25
C GLY A 101 30.01 -8.84 -21.17
N ILE A 102 29.58 -9.83 -21.96
CA ILE A 102 28.19 -10.32 -22.03
C ILE A 102 27.69 -10.81 -20.66
N ILE A 103 28.58 -11.37 -19.84
CA ILE A 103 28.23 -11.92 -18.52
C ILE A 103 27.94 -10.79 -17.53
N GLY A 104 28.79 -9.75 -17.47
CA GLY A 104 28.57 -8.60 -16.58
C GLY A 104 27.31 -7.81 -16.94
N SER A 105 27.05 -7.66 -18.25
CA SER A 105 25.84 -7.02 -18.77
C SER A 105 24.56 -7.80 -18.42
N LEU A 106 24.57 -9.12 -18.62
CA LEU A 106 23.45 -9.99 -18.24
C LEU A 106 23.22 -10.00 -16.71
N ALA A 107 24.29 -10.04 -15.92
CA ALA A 107 24.20 -9.97 -14.46
C ALA A 107 23.55 -8.64 -14.02
N LEU A 108 23.96 -7.50 -14.58
CA LEU A 108 23.37 -6.21 -14.26
C LEU A 108 21.88 -6.13 -14.67
N ALA A 109 21.52 -6.69 -15.82
CA ALA A 109 20.15 -6.72 -16.32
C ALA A 109 19.18 -7.45 -15.37
N ILE A 110 19.68 -8.45 -14.63
CA ILE A 110 18.88 -9.24 -13.68
C ILE A 110 18.96 -8.62 -12.28
N LEU A 111 20.18 -8.32 -11.81
CA LEU A 111 20.42 -7.89 -10.43
C LEU A 111 19.89 -6.48 -10.15
N ALA A 112 19.95 -5.56 -11.12
CA ALA A 112 19.49 -4.19 -10.90
C ALA A 112 17.96 -4.10 -10.68
N PRO A 113 17.10 -4.72 -11.51
CA PRO A 113 15.66 -4.78 -11.23
C PRO A 113 15.33 -5.53 -9.92
N MET A 114 16.05 -6.62 -9.61
CA MET A 114 15.86 -7.34 -8.34
C MET A 114 16.19 -6.46 -7.14
N ALA A 115 17.31 -5.72 -7.18
CA ALA A 115 17.68 -4.79 -6.13
C ALA A 115 16.65 -3.66 -5.97
N ALA A 116 16.16 -3.09 -7.08
CA ALA A 116 15.11 -2.08 -7.06
C ALA A 116 13.79 -2.63 -6.47
N GLY A 117 13.42 -3.87 -6.83
CA GLY A 117 12.26 -4.56 -6.27
C GLY A 117 12.38 -4.78 -4.76
N LEU A 118 13.56 -5.19 -4.28
CA LEU A 118 13.82 -5.36 -2.84
C LEU A 118 13.68 -4.03 -2.08
N VAL A 119 14.20 -2.94 -2.64
CA VAL A 119 14.03 -1.59 -2.05
C VAL A 119 12.56 -1.21 -2.01
N GLN A 120 11.81 -1.44 -3.08
CA GLN A 120 10.37 -1.16 -3.14
C GLN A 120 9.58 -1.97 -2.11
N MET A 121 9.89 -3.26 -1.95
CA MET A 121 9.28 -4.13 -0.94
C MET A 121 9.60 -3.67 0.49
N ALA A 122 10.84 -3.25 0.73
CA ALA A 122 11.24 -2.72 2.03
C ALA A 122 10.47 -1.44 2.38
N ILE A 123 10.35 -0.51 1.42
CA ILE A 123 9.56 0.72 1.59
C ILE A 123 8.10 0.37 1.89
N SER A 124 7.49 -0.50 1.09
CA SER A 124 6.09 -0.94 1.29
C SER A 124 5.86 -1.46 2.71
N ARG A 125 6.75 -2.34 3.21
CA ARG A 125 6.64 -2.91 4.55
C ARG A 125 6.69 -1.84 5.65
N THR A 126 7.60 -0.87 5.54
CA THR A 126 7.68 0.24 6.51
C THR A 126 6.39 1.07 6.52
N ARG A 127 5.73 1.20 5.37
CA ARG A 127 4.46 1.92 5.26
C ARG A 127 3.29 1.18 5.92
N GLU A 128 3.23 -0.14 5.79
CA GLU A 128 2.27 -0.97 6.52
C GLU A 128 2.41 -0.80 8.05
N TYR A 129 3.62 -0.89 8.59
CA TYR A 129 3.83 -0.66 10.04
C TYR A 129 3.42 0.74 10.49
N SER A 130 3.67 1.76 9.65
CA SER A 130 3.21 3.12 9.90
C SER A 130 1.69 3.26 9.82
N ALA A 131 1.03 2.49 8.96
CA ALA A 131 -0.42 2.46 8.83
C ALA A 131 -1.09 1.71 9.99
N ASP A 132 -0.49 0.64 10.49
CA ASP A 132 -0.95 -0.06 11.69
C ASP A 132 -0.89 0.83 12.92
N ALA A 133 0.25 1.51 13.12
CA ALA A 133 0.42 2.46 14.22
C ALA A 133 -0.57 3.63 14.10
N GLY A 134 -0.65 4.26 12.92
CA GLY A 134 -1.59 5.35 12.68
C GLY A 134 -3.06 4.91 12.79
N GLY A 135 -3.37 3.70 12.34
CA GLY A 135 -4.70 3.10 12.43
C GLY A 135 -5.13 2.91 13.89
N ALA A 136 -4.21 2.39 14.73
CA ALA A 136 -4.43 2.26 16.17
C ALA A 136 -4.67 3.61 16.86
N GLU A 137 -3.92 4.65 16.49
CA GLU A 137 -4.14 6.02 17.00
C GLU A 137 -5.50 6.58 16.55
N ILE A 138 -5.88 6.38 15.29
CA ILE A 138 -7.12 6.90 14.70
C ILE A 138 -8.37 6.21 15.30
N CYS A 139 -8.35 4.88 15.45
CA CYS A 139 -9.47 4.12 16.00
C CYS A 139 -9.51 4.10 17.54
N GLY A 140 -8.37 4.36 18.19
CA GLY A 140 -8.22 4.37 19.65
C GLY A 140 -8.08 2.98 20.28
N ASN A 141 -8.04 1.91 19.48
CA ASN A 141 -7.86 0.55 19.98
C ASN A 141 -7.12 -0.34 18.95
N PRO A 142 -5.84 -0.70 19.20
CA PRO A 142 -5.06 -1.51 18.27
C PRO A 142 -5.59 -2.94 18.09
N ILE A 143 -6.32 -3.48 19.06
CA ILE A 143 -6.80 -4.88 19.02
C ILE A 143 -7.88 -5.08 17.95
N TRP A 144 -8.61 -4.03 17.57
CA TRP A 144 -9.65 -4.14 16.55
C TRP A 144 -9.09 -4.52 15.18
N LEU A 145 -7.95 -3.94 14.79
CA LEU A 145 -7.30 -4.30 13.53
C LEU A 145 -6.71 -5.71 13.59
N ALA A 146 -6.03 -6.05 14.70
CA ALA A 146 -5.46 -7.39 14.88
C ALA A 146 -6.52 -8.49 14.79
N SER A 147 -7.65 -8.31 15.47
CA SER A 147 -8.77 -9.26 15.45
C SER A 147 -9.43 -9.35 14.06
N ALA A 148 -9.52 -8.23 13.33
CA ALA A 148 -10.02 -8.23 11.95
C ALA A 148 -9.09 -9.04 11.03
N LEU A 149 -7.77 -8.82 11.12
CA LEU A 149 -6.77 -9.53 10.32
C LEU A 149 -6.79 -11.03 10.61
N GLU A 150 -6.95 -11.44 11.87
CA GLU A 150 -7.09 -12.85 12.24
C GLU A 150 -8.31 -13.52 11.58
N LYS A 151 -9.46 -12.83 11.55
CA LYS A 151 -10.65 -13.35 10.85
C LYS A 151 -10.47 -13.43 9.35
N ILE A 152 -9.85 -12.41 8.75
CA ILE A 152 -9.57 -12.39 7.31
C ILE A 152 -8.60 -13.54 6.93
N ASP A 153 -7.54 -13.76 7.72
CA ASP A 153 -6.59 -14.86 7.50
C ASP A 153 -7.28 -16.22 7.62
N ASN A 154 -8.09 -16.41 8.67
CA ASN A 154 -8.83 -17.66 8.85
C ASN A 154 -9.85 -17.94 7.74
N ALA A 155 -10.42 -16.91 7.12
CA ALA A 155 -11.33 -17.06 6.00
C ALA A 155 -10.63 -17.27 4.65
N ALA A 156 -9.34 -16.93 4.56
CA ALA A 156 -8.52 -17.11 3.36
C ALA A 156 -7.85 -18.49 3.29
N ARG A 157 -7.75 -19.20 4.42
CA ARG A 157 -7.26 -20.58 4.54
C ARG A 157 -8.33 -21.60 4.16
#